data_AF-A0A350AGX9-F1
#
_entry.id   AF-A0A350AGX9-F1
#
_cell.length_a   1.000
_cell.length_b   1.000
_cell.length_c   1.000
_cell.angle_alpha   90.00
_cell.angle_beta   90.00
_cell.angle_gamma   90.00
#
_symmetry.space_group_name_H-M   'P 1'
#
loop_
_entity.id
_entity.type
_entity.pdbx_description
1 polymer ?
#
loop_
_entity_poly.entity_id
_entity_poly.type
_entity_poly.pdbx_seq_one_letter_code
_entity_poly.pdbx_strand_id
1 'polypeptide(L)' 'EFGAMCAFLCSQHAGFIIGQNILLDGGATNLSM' A
#
# COMPACT_ATOMS: atom_id res chain seq x y z
N GLU A 1 -9.04 -4.72 4.71
CA GLU A 1 -7.97 -3.75 4.41
C GLU A 1 -6.60 -4.41 4.14
N PHE A 2 -5.85 -4.85 5.15
CA PHE A 2 -4.48 -5.39 4.94
C PHE A 2 -4.39 -6.54 3.94
N GLY A 3 -5.22 -7.59 4.11
CA GLY A 3 -5.19 -8.76 3.22
C GLY A 3 -5.56 -8.42 1.77
N ALA A 4 -6.49 -7.49 1.57
CA ALA A 4 -6.86 -7.02 0.24
C ALA A 4 -5.73 -6.21 -0.42
N MET A 5 -5.06 -5.35 0.34
CA MET A 5 -3.87 -4.62 -0.16
C MET A 5 -2.73 -5.59 -0.51
N CYS A 6 -2.47 -6.59 0.33
CA CYS A 6 -1.46 -7.62 0.06
C CYS A 6 -1.80 -8.41 -1.21
N ALA A 7 -3.05 -8.87 -1.35
CA ALA A 7 -3.51 -9.56 -2.56
C ALA A 7 -3.41 -8.67 -3.82
N PHE A 8 -3.71 -7.37 -3.70
CA PHE A 8 -3.56 -6.41 -4.79
C PHE A 8 -2.09 -6.24 -5.21
N LEU A 9 -1.18 -6.10 -4.24
CA LEU A 9 0.26 -6.00 -4.50
C LEU A 9 0.84 -7.26 -5.17
N CYS A 10 0.29 -8.43 -4.87
CA CYS A 10 0.68 -9.70 -5.53
C CYS A 10 0.04 -9.89 -6.92
N SER A 11 -0.87 -9.00 -7.33
CA SER A 11 -1.57 -9.11 -8.62
C SER A 11 -0.79 -8.45 -9.76
N GLN A 12 -1.17 -8.74 -11.01
CA GLN A 12 -0.60 -8.08 -12.19
C GLN A 12 -0.80 -6.55 -12.21
N HIS A 13 -1.77 -6.04 -11.45
CA HIS A 13 -2.13 -4.62 -11.47
C HIS A 13 -1.13 -3.74 -10.70
N ALA A 14 -0.28 -4.33 -9.87
CA ALA A 14 0.73 -3.61 -9.08
C ALA A 14 2.13 -3.62 -9.72
N GLY A 15 2.26 -3.96 -11.01
CA GLY A 15 3.57 -4.12 -11.69
C GLY A 15 4.48 -2.89 -11.70
N PHE A 16 3.94 -1.70 -11.46
CA PHE A 16 4.69 -0.43 -11.34
C PHE A 16 4.88 0.05 -9.89
N ILE A 17 4.41 -0.71 -8.89
CA ILE A 17 4.46 -0.35 -7.47
C ILE A 17 5.60 -1.14 -6.82
N ILE A 18 6.81 -0.59 -6.86
CA ILE A 18 8.00 -1.19 -6.26
C ILE A 18 8.75 -0.17 -5.39
N GLY A 19 9.42 -0.61 -4.33
CA GLY A 19 10.22 0.26 -3.45
C GLY A 19 9.42 1.24 -2.60
N GLN A 20 8.10 1.14 -2.59
CA GLN A 20 7.21 2.04 -1.85
C GLN A 20 6.91 1.51 -0.45
N ASN A 21 6.87 2.40 0.54
CA ASN A 21 6.29 2.12 1.85
C ASN A 21 4.79 2.46 1.82
N ILE A 22 3.94 1.44 1.89
CA ILE A 22 2.48 1.60 1.92
C ILE A 22 2.02 1.64 3.38
N LEU A 23 1.48 2.78 3.83
CA LEU A 23 0.92 2.95 5.17
C LEU A 23 -0.59 2.67 5.17
N LEU A 24 -1.03 1.78 6.06
CA LEU A 24 -2.43 1.38 6.23
C LEU A 24 -2.85 1.57 7.69
N ASP A 25 -3.05 2.82 8.11
CA ASP A 25 -3.28 3.17 9.52
C ASP A 25 -4.65 3.85 9.79
N GLY A 26 -5.55 3.84 8.79
CA GLY A 26 -6.85 4.50 8.89
C GLY A 26 -6.77 6.04 8.92
N GLY A 27 -5.64 6.63 8.52
CA GLY A 27 -5.43 8.08 8.51
C GLY A 27 -4.94 8.63 9.85
N ALA A 28 -4.40 7.79 10.74
CA ALA A 28 -3.86 8.22 12.03
C ALA A 28 -2.60 9.09 11.88
N THR A 29 -1.80 8.85 10.83
CA THR A 29 -0.54 9.55 10.60
C THR A 29 -0.69 10.54 9.44
N ASN A 30 -0.37 11.81 9.71
CA ASN A 30 -0.19 12.80 8.65
C ASN A 30 1.29 12.91 8.28
N LEU A 31 1.71 12.14 7.28
CA LEU A 31 3.04 12.20 6.71
C LEU A 31 3.01 13.07 5.46
N SER A 32 3.49 14.31 5.59
CA SER A 32 3.85 15.19 4.49
C SER A 32 5.28 15.68 4.68
N MET A 33 6.07 15.66 3.61
CA MET A 33 7.39 16.29 3.54
C MET A 33 7.34 17.43 2.53
#